data_AF-A0A7K2KWD4-F1
#
_entry.id   AF-A0A7K2KWD4-F1
#
_cell.length_a   1.000
_cell.length_b   1.000
_cell.length_c   1.000
_cell.angle_alpha   90.00
_cell.angle_beta   90.00
_cell.angle_gamma   90.00
#
_symmetry.space_group_name_H-M   'P 1'
#
loop_
_entity.id
_entity.type
_entity.pdbx_description
1 polymer ?
#
loop_
_entity_poly.entity_id
_entity_poly.type
_entity_poly.pdbx_seq_one_letter_code
_entity_poly.pdbx_strand_id
1 'polypeptide(L)' 'MDSVTSEQRQTLRSTADNGLKIVVVGGFGVGKTTLVRSVSEIRPLNTEET' A
#
# COMPACT_ATOMS: atom_id res chain seq x y z
N MET A 1 -6.11 23.51 5.69
CA MET A 1 -6.69 22.33 5.01
C MET A 1 -5.68 21.98 3.95
N ASP A 2 -4.65 21.28 4.40
CA ASP A 2 -3.39 21.17 3.69
C ASP A 2 -3.38 19.74 3.21
N SER A 3 -3.87 19.51 1.99
CA SER A 3 -3.70 18.22 1.35
C SER A 3 -2.19 17.97 1.30
N VAL A 4 -1.71 17.08 2.17
CA VAL A 4 -0.40 16.47 2.02
C VAL A 4 -0.52 15.63 0.76
N THR A 5 -0.36 16.30 -0.38
CA THR A 5 -0.22 15.65 -1.66
C THR A 5 0.90 14.64 -1.46
N SER A 6 0.58 13.37 -1.68
CA SER A 6 1.54 12.26 -1.62
C SER A 6 2.50 12.37 -2.81
N GLU A 7 3.23 13.50 -2.89
CA GLU A 7 4.25 13.82 -3.88
C GLU A 7 5.61 13.26 -3.51
N GLN A 8 5.72 12.49 -2.42
CA GLN A 8 6.79 11.52 -2.32
C GLN A 8 6.43 10.33 -3.20
N ARG A 9 6.57 10.50 -4.53
CA ARG A 9 6.81 9.37 -5.43
C ARG A 9 8.06 8.67 -4.91
N GLN A 10 7.85 7.65 -4.09
CA GLN A 10 8.93 6.83 -3.57
C GLN A 10 9.55 6.16 -4.80
N THR A 11 10.67 6.71 -5.27
CA THR A 11 11.38 6.19 -6.44
C THR A 11 11.75 4.75 -6.16
N LEU A 12 11.40 3.88 -7.10
CA LEU A 12 11.76 2.47 -7.04
C LEU A 12 13.29 2.35 -6.96
N ARG A 13 13.78 1.29 -6.29
CA ARG A 13 15.22 1.01 -6.28
C ARG A 13 15.73 0.89 -7.72
N SER A 14 16.99 1.24 -7.97
CA SER A 14 17.58 1.17 -9.33
C SER A 14 17.55 -0.24 -9.94
N THR A 15 17.40 -1.27 -9.10
CA THR A 15 17.27 -2.68 -9.50
C THR A 15 15.84 -3.09 -9.85
N ALA A 16 14.86 -2.22 -9.69
CA ALA A 16 13.46 -2.53 -9.98
C ALA A 16 13.08 -2.02 -11.36
N ASP A 17 12.67 -2.95 -12.23
CA ASP A 17 12.28 -2.63 -13.61
C ASP A 17 10.89 -1.99 -13.72
N ASN A 18 9.95 -2.34 -12.82
CA ASN A 18 8.56 -1.92 -12.91
C ASN A 18 7.91 -1.69 -11.53
N GLY A 19 6.99 -0.73 -11.46
CA GLY A 19 6.09 -0.53 -10.33
C GLY A 19 4.76 -1.27 -10.53
N LEU A 20 4.26 -1.94 -9.49
CA LEU A 20 3.01 -2.69 -9.54
C LEU A 20 2.00 -2.18 -8.51
N LYS A 21 0.74 -2.07 -8.94
CA LYS A 21 -0.40 -1.79 -8.06
C LYS A 21 -1.26 -3.04 -7.93
N ILE A 22 -1.14 -3.73 -6.81
CA ILE A 22 -1.86 -4.98 -6.52
C ILE A 22 -3.09 -4.67 -5.67
N VAL A 23 -4.24 -5.26 -6.02
CA VAL A 23 -5.46 -5.19 -5.22
C VAL A 23 -5.78 -6.58 -4.67
N VAL A 24 -5.95 -6.70 -3.36
CA VAL A 24 -6.35 -7.94 -2.69
C VAL A 24 -7.83 -7.89 -2.37
N VAL A 25 -8.63 -8.77 -2.98
CA VAL A 25 -10.10 -8.83 -2.83
C VAL A 25 -10.56 -10.16 -2.24
N GLY A 26 -11.76 -10.19 -1.66
CA GLY A 26 -12.34 -11.39 -1.05
C GLY A 26 -13.34 -11.07 0.07
N GLY A 27 -14.10 -12.08 0.52
CA GLY A 27 -15.15 -11.96 1.53
C GLY A 27 -14.67 -11.55 2.93
N PHE A 28 -15.60 -11.49 3.90
CA PHE A 28 -15.27 -11.19 5.29
C PHE A 28 -14.46 -12.32 5.95
N GLY A 29 -13.52 -11.99 6.82
CA GLY A 29 -12.74 -12.98 7.59
C GLY A 29 -11.71 -13.81 6.82
N VAL A 30 -11.60 -13.69 5.49
CA VAL A 30 -10.70 -14.52 4.65
C VAL A 30 -9.19 -14.21 4.79
N GLY A 31 -8.81 -13.28 5.67
CA GLY A 31 -7.41 -12.97 5.95
C GLY A 31 -6.72 -12.00 4.99
N LYS A 32 -7.44 -11.15 4.25
CA LYS A 32 -6.84 -10.13 3.34
C LYS A 32 -5.79 -9.27 4.03
N THR A 33 -6.12 -8.75 5.21
CA THR A 33 -5.21 -7.93 6.02
C THR A 33 -4.02 -8.74 6.53
N THR A 34 -4.23 -10.01 6.88
CA THR A 34 -3.16 -10.92 7.29
C THR A 34 -2.18 -11.11 6.14
N LEU A 35 -2.65 -11.42 4.93
CA LEU A 35 -1.81 -11.57 3.75
C LEU A 35 -0.97 -10.31 3.50
N VAL A 36 -1.61 -9.13 3.43
CA VAL A 36 -0.92 -7.86 3.19
C VAL A 36 0.14 -7.61 4.27
N ARG A 37 -0.17 -7.84 5.55
CA ARG A 37 0.79 -7.67 6.65
C ARG A 37 1.94 -8.66 6.62
N SER A 38 1.74 -9.88 6.12
CA SER A 38 2.78 -10.91 6.07
C SER A 38 3.85 -10.64 5.02
N VAL A 39 3.55 -9.87 3.97
CA VAL A 39 4.48 -9.60 2.86
C VAL A 39 4.90 -8.14 2.73
N SER A 40 4.22 -7.22 3.42
CA SER A 40 4.52 -5.79 3.36
C SER A 40 5.67 -5.42 4.31
N GLU A 41 6.77 -4.92 3.75
CA GLU A 41 7.87 -4.29 4.50
C GLU A 41 7.54 -2.84 4.91
N ILE A 42 6.44 -2.28 4.40
CA ILE A 42 5.98 -0.91 4.70
C ILE A 42 4.87 -0.91 5.74
N ARG A 43 4.78 0.20 6.50
CA ARG A 43 3.66 0.44 7.41
C ARG A 43 2.36 0.61 6.60
N PRO A 44 1.23 0.06 7.08
CA PRO A 44 -0.06 0.25 6.42
C PRO A 44 -0.38 1.72 6.26
N LEU A 45 -0.75 2.11 5.05
CA LEU A 45 -1.29 3.43 4.76
C LEU A 45 -2.82 3.33 4.86
N ASN A 46 -3.40 4.10 5.77
CA ASN A 46 -4.84 4.29 5.85
C ASN A 46 -5.17 5.64 5.23
N THR A 47 -6.27 5.71 4.48
CA THR A 47 -6.70 6.92 3.76
C THR A 47 -8.05 7.45 4.26
N GLU A 48 -8.49 7.02 5.43
CA GLU A 48 -9.73 7.53 6.02
C GLU A 48 -9.48 8.93 6.60
N GLU A 49 -10.09 9.95 6.00
CA GLU A 49 -10.31 11.24 6.67
C GLU A 49 -11.29 11.01 7.82
N THR A 50 -10.96 11.51 9.01
CA THR A 50 -11.95 11.73 10.07
C THR A 50 -12.69 13.02 9.80
#